data_AF-A0A1H7ZEQ9-F1
#
_entry.id   AF-A0A1H7ZEQ9-F1
#
_cell.length_a   1.000
_cell.length_b   1.000
_cell.length_c   1.000
_cell.angle_alpha   90.00
_cell.angle_beta   90.00
_cell.angle_gamma   90.00
#
_symmetry.space_group_name_H-M   'P 1'
#
loop_
_entity.id
_entity.type
_entity.pdbx_description
1 polymer ?
#
loop_
_entity_poly.entity_id
_entity_poly.type
_entity_poly.pdbx_seq_one_letter_code
_entity_poly.pdbx_strand_id
1 'polypeptide(L)'
;MFIFFGIRASPIKTRKVEGNTTCPYCQSKGSFAATTFGKYFHILWIPFLPLPKMTILECAHCKKTYTIKELPQEIGQALNKTDALKPPKRPLWQGCGCLILAAIGLIIVVLSIASGLFWRNKEVNDVIDVRSTYLHADIEKATMYPDKDMDSISYKLKKCIDYNVEGINTEKIGYYSKLDHNKLLILLQVNDLRKTEAASRKELVFAIEDCLASFLETKGYQVYIGVNGKWNMVLVKTPVGESLGGKFAKSNMLLPFYGEKPIFKQHSIKR
;
A
#
# COMPACT_ATOMS: atom_id res chain seq x y z
N MET A 1 -16.90 -21.80 -31.59
CA MET A 1 -16.36 -21.89 -30.22
C MET A 1 -15.23 -20.89 -30.08
N PHE A 2 -15.46 -19.76 -29.40
CA PHE A 2 -14.39 -18.78 -29.13
C PHE A 2 -13.53 -19.31 -27.99
N ILE A 3 -12.45 -20.00 -28.35
CA ILE A 3 -11.46 -20.45 -27.37
C ILE A 3 -10.63 -19.24 -26.97
N PHE A 4 -10.97 -18.65 -25.82
CA PHE A 4 -10.28 -17.48 -25.28
C PHE A 4 -8.87 -17.82 -24.77
N PHE A 5 -8.56 -19.06 -24.43
CA PHE A 5 -7.23 -19.46 -23.98
C PHE A 5 -6.83 -20.84 -24.51
N GLY A 6 -5.55 -21.07 -24.76
CA GLY A 6 -5.10 -22.34 -25.29
C GLY A 6 -3.62 -22.36 -25.67
N ILE A 7 -3.19 -23.48 -26.26
CA ILE A 7 -1.83 -23.67 -26.77
C ILE A 7 -1.86 -23.49 -28.28
N ARG A 8 -1.00 -22.62 -28.80
CA ARG A 8 -0.74 -22.48 -30.23
C ARG A 8 0.72 -22.81 -30.54
N ALA A 9 0.96 -23.17 -31.79
CA ALA A 9 2.30 -23.41 -32.32
C ALA A 9 2.50 -22.49 -33.53
N SER A 10 3.65 -21.82 -33.58
CA SER A 10 4.06 -21.02 -34.74
C SER A 10 5.38 -21.55 -35.30
N PRO A 11 5.56 -21.62 -36.63
CA PRO A 11 6.83 -22.01 -37.20
C PRO A 11 7.93 -21.01 -36.79
N ILE A 12 9.07 -21.52 -36.33
CA ILE A 12 10.25 -20.72 -35.98
C ILE A 12 11.24 -20.75 -37.14
N LYS A 13 11.63 -21.95 -37.57
CA LYS A 13 12.68 -22.13 -38.57
C LYS A 13 12.59 -23.51 -39.20
N THR A 14 12.73 -23.55 -40.51
CA THR A 14 12.94 -24.77 -41.29
C THR A 14 14.40 -24.84 -41.73
N ARG A 15 15.02 -26.01 -41.57
CA ARG A 15 16.43 -26.25 -41.92
C ARG A 15 16.59 -27.63 -42.53
N LYS A 16 17.50 -27.78 -43.50
CA LYS A 16 17.91 -29.10 -43.98
C LYS A 16 18.73 -29.79 -42.89
N VAL A 17 18.48 -31.06 -42.64
CA VAL A 17 19.28 -31.86 -41.70
C VAL A 17 20.63 -32.15 -42.36
N GLU A 18 21.71 -31.76 -41.69
CA GLU A 18 23.08 -31.97 -42.20
C GLU A 18 23.55 -33.39 -41.87
N GLY A 19 24.13 -34.08 -42.86
CA GLY A 19 24.61 -35.46 -42.73
C GLY A 19 24.00 -36.44 -43.74
N ASN A 20 24.56 -37.65 -43.81
CA ASN A 20 24.12 -38.72 -44.72
C ASN A 20 23.00 -39.56 -44.09
N THR A 21 21.86 -38.93 -43.79
CA THR A 21 20.69 -39.62 -43.22
C THR A 21 19.87 -40.30 -44.30
N THR A 22 19.43 -41.54 -44.07
CA THR A 22 18.56 -42.29 -44.99
C THR A 22 17.12 -42.28 -44.49
N CYS A 23 16.15 -41.99 -45.37
CA CYS A 23 14.73 -42.06 -45.01
C CYS A 23 14.30 -43.53 -44.82
N PRO A 24 13.71 -43.92 -43.66
CA PRO A 24 13.33 -45.31 -43.42
C PRO A 24 12.13 -45.76 -44.26
N TYR A 25 11.37 -44.83 -44.84
CA TYR A 25 10.20 -45.14 -45.66
C TYR A 25 10.53 -45.30 -47.16
N CYS A 26 11.34 -44.40 -47.74
CA CYS A 26 11.61 -44.38 -49.18
C CYS A 26 13.10 -44.48 -49.55
N GLN A 27 13.97 -44.68 -48.56
CA GLN A 27 15.42 -44.88 -48.72
C GLN A 27 16.20 -43.74 -49.40
N SER A 28 15.57 -42.59 -49.64
CA SER A 28 16.26 -41.39 -50.12
C SER A 28 17.29 -40.89 -49.11
N LYS A 29 18.49 -40.54 -49.57
CA LYS A 29 19.60 -40.01 -48.74
C LYS A 29 19.52 -38.49 -48.62
N GLY A 30 19.93 -37.94 -47.48
CA GLY A 30 20.11 -36.49 -47.25
C GLY A 30 18.87 -35.63 -47.54
N SER A 31 17.68 -36.21 -47.46
CA SER A 31 16.43 -35.62 -47.95
C SER A 31 15.55 -35.05 -46.83
N PHE A 32 16.02 -34.95 -45.59
CA PHE A 32 15.20 -34.45 -44.47
C PHE A 32 15.28 -32.93 -44.31
N ALA A 33 14.11 -32.31 -44.14
CA ALA A 33 13.94 -30.94 -43.66
C ALA A 33 13.31 -30.96 -42.26
N ALA A 34 13.96 -30.31 -41.30
CA ALA A 34 13.48 -30.16 -39.94
C ALA A 34 12.82 -28.79 -39.77
N THR A 35 11.53 -28.79 -39.43
CA THR A 35 10.77 -27.57 -39.08
C THR A 35 10.55 -27.53 -37.57
N THR A 36 11.10 -26.51 -36.92
CA THR A 36 10.89 -26.27 -35.49
C THR A 36 9.75 -25.28 -35.29
N PHE A 37 8.81 -25.64 -34.45
CA PHE A 37 7.68 -24.83 -34.00
C PHE A 37 7.89 -24.38 -32.55
N GLY A 38 7.58 -23.11 -32.29
CA GLY A 38 7.51 -22.55 -30.95
C GLY A 38 6.09 -22.66 -30.44
N LYS A 39 5.88 -23.41 -29.36
CA LYS A 39 4.60 -23.46 -28.68
C LYS A 39 4.50 -22.32 -27.67
N TYR A 40 3.31 -21.78 -27.50
CA TYR A 40 3.02 -20.78 -26.49
C TYR A 40 1.59 -20.91 -26.00
N PHE A 41 1.39 -20.62 -24.72
CA PHE A 41 0.07 -20.44 -24.15
C PHE A 41 -0.41 -19.02 -24.44
N HIS A 42 -1.63 -18.88 -24.90
CA HIS A 42 -2.25 -17.58 -25.15
C HIS A 42 -3.52 -17.41 -24.33
N ILE A 43 -3.83 -16.15 -24.02
CA ILE A 43 -5.11 -15.68 -23.51
C ILE A 43 -5.56 -14.55 -24.45
N LEU A 44 -6.79 -14.58 -24.93
CA LEU A 44 -7.37 -13.62 -25.88
C LEU A 44 -6.47 -13.36 -27.10
N TRP A 45 -5.96 -14.42 -27.72
CA TRP A 45 -4.99 -14.37 -28.83
C TRP A 45 -3.61 -13.76 -28.51
N ILE A 46 -3.40 -13.25 -27.29
CA ILE A 46 -2.12 -12.70 -26.83
C ILE A 46 -1.27 -13.85 -26.25
N PRO A 47 -0.04 -14.07 -26.71
CA PRO A 47 0.89 -15.03 -26.13
C PRO A 47 1.39 -14.58 -24.76
N PHE A 48 1.18 -15.41 -23.74
CA PHE A 48 1.66 -15.15 -22.38
C PHE A 48 2.90 -15.95 -22.06
N LEU A 49 2.84 -17.28 -22.22
CA LEU A 49 3.89 -18.17 -21.72
C LEU A 49 4.49 -19.00 -22.86
N PRO A 50 5.80 -18.85 -23.16
CA PRO A 50 6.47 -19.73 -24.11
C PRO A 50 6.59 -21.14 -23.53
N LEU A 51 6.17 -22.14 -24.32
CA LEU A 51 6.19 -23.56 -23.98
C LEU A 51 7.35 -24.29 -24.70
N PRO A 52 7.68 -25.55 -24.32
CA PRO A 52 8.71 -26.34 -25.00
C PRO A 52 8.51 -26.38 -26.52
N LYS A 53 9.61 -26.26 -27.28
CA LYS A 53 9.57 -26.31 -28.76
C LYS A 53 9.18 -27.72 -29.22
N MET A 54 8.70 -27.80 -30.45
CA MET A 54 8.43 -29.06 -31.14
C MET A 54 9.17 -29.04 -32.47
N THR A 55 9.84 -30.11 -32.86
CA THR A 55 10.45 -30.22 -34.20
C THR A 55 9.85 -31.41 -34.91
N ILE A 56 9.45 -31.19 -36.16
CA ILE A 56 8.93 -32.20 -37.07
C ILE A 56 9.93 -32.31 -38.22
N LEU A 57 10.28 -33.53 -38.61
CA LEU A 57 11.10 -33.80 -39.78
C LEU A 57 10.20 -34.25 -40.91
N GLU A 58 10.39 -33.69 -42.10
CA GLU A 58 9.70 -34.07 -43.32
C GLU A 58 10.75 -34.55 -44.33
N CYS A 59 10.50 -35.70 -44.96
CA CYS A 59 11.28 -36.12 -46.11
C CYS A 59 10.87 -35.33 -47.36
N ALA A 60 11.82 -34.62 -47.98
CA ALA A 60 11.58 -33.84 -49.19
C ALA A 60 11.12 -34.71 -50.38
N HIS A 61 11.46 -36.00 -50.39
CA HIS A 61 11.12 -36.95 -51.46
C HIS A 61 9.71 -37.56 -51.28
N CYS A 62 9.46 -38.29 -50.19
CA CYS A 62 8.19 -38.98 -49.97
C CYS A 62 7.17 -38.24 -49.11
N LYS A 63 7.51 -37.05 -48.59
CA LYS A 63 6.66 -36.21 -47.72
C LYS A 63 6.25 -36.84 -46.40
N LYS A 64 6.83 -38.00 -46.04
CA LYS A 64 6.59 -38.62 -44.73
C LYS A 64 7.16 -37.74 -43.62
N THR A 65 6.34 -37.46 -42.62
CA THR A 65 6.69 -36.68 -41.42
C THR A 65 6.99 -37.57 -40.23
N TYR A 66 7.95 -37.17 -39.40
CA TYR A 66 8.36 -37.86 -38.18
C TYR A 66 8.47 -36.86 -37.02
N THR A 67 8.02 -37.28 -35.84
CA THR A 67 8.36 -36.57 -34.59
C THR A 67 9.74 -37.03 -34.08
N ILE A 68 10.41 -36.21 -33.26
CA ILE A 68 11.75 -36.56 -32.72
C ILE A 68 11.75 -37.94 -32.04
N LYS A 69 10.66 -38.33 -31.38
CA LYS A 69 10.53 -39.60 -30.65
C LYS A 69 10.42 -40.83 -31.57
N GLU A 70 10.02 -40.62 -32.83
CA GLU A 70 9.83 -41.69 -33.83
C GLU A 70 11.09 -41.95 -34.67
N LEU A 71 12.15 -41.17 -34.46
CA LEU A 71 13.34 -41.23 -35.31
C LEU A 71 14.35 -42.29 -34.84
N PRO A 72 15.00 -42.99 -35.79
CA PRO A 72 16.24 -43.70 -35.52
C PRO A 72 17.31 -42.78 -34.90
N GLN A 73 18.12 -43.34 -34.01
CA GLN A 73 19.14 -42.60 -33.25
C GLN A 73 20.10 -41.80 -34.13
N GLU A 74 20.48 -42.33 -35.29
CA GLU A 74 21.38 -41.69 -36.26
C GLU A 74 20.82 -40.35 -36.78
N ILE A 75 19.53 -40.30 -37.09
CA ILE A 75 18.86 -39.08 -37.59
C ILE A 75 18.74 -38.05 -36.47
N GLY A 76 18.47 -38.51 -35.23
CA GLY A 76 18.47 -37.66 -34.04
C GLY A 76 19.82 -37.00 -33.79
N GLN A 77 20.93 -37.73 -33.96
CA GLN A 77 22.29 -37.18 -33.83
C GLN A 77 22.60 -36.14 -34.93
N ALA A 78 22.21 -36.41 -36.18
CA ALA A 78 22.36 -35.47 -37.29
C ALA A 78 21.58 -34.15 -37.04
N LEU A 79 20.36 -34.27 -36.51
CA LEU A 79 19.56 -33.12 -36.09
C LEU A 79 20.24 -32.33 -34.98
N ASN A 80 20.77 -32.99 -33.93
CA ASN A 80 21.46 -32.32 -32.83
C ASN A 80 22.70 -31.55 -33.30
N LYS A 81 23.48 -32.12 -34.23
CA LYS A 81 24.61 -31.41 -34.86
C LYS A 81 24.14 -30.18 -35.64
N THR A 82 23.07 -30.33 -36.42
CA THR A 82 22.46 -29.22 -37.17
C THR A 82 21.97 -28.11 -36.21
N ASP A 83 21.41 -28.47 -35.06
CA ASP A 83 20.89 -27.55 -34.05
C ASP A 83 21.99 -26.82 -33.29
N ALA A 84 23.13 -27.47 -33.06
CA ALA A 84 24.31 -26.85 -32.49
C ALA A 84 24.86 -25.75 -33.41
N LEU A 85 24.88 -25.98 -34.73
CA LEU A 85 25.37 -25.02 -35.71
C LEU A 85 24.36 -23.88 -35.98
N LYS A 86 23.07 -24.22 -36.08
CA LYS A 86 21.99 -23.29 -36.47
C LYS A 86 20.82 -23.38 -35.49
N PRO A 87 20.99 -22.91 -34.25
CA PRO A 87 19.99 -23.07 -33.20
C PRO A 87 18.67 -22.35 -33.57
N PRO A 88 17.51 -23.02 -33.43
CA PRO A 88 16.22 -22.37 -33.63
C PRO A 88 15.92 -21.46 -32.42
N LYS A 89 16.19 -20.16 -32.54
CA LYS A 89 15.93 -19.19 -31.46
C LYS A 89 14.42 -18.94 -31.32
N ARG A 90 13.93 -18.83 -30.08
CA ARG A 90 12.53 -18.48 -29.84
C ARG A 90 12.28 -17.02 -30.22
N PRO A 91 11.15 -16.69 -30.84
CA PRO A 91 10.81 -15.31 -31.13
C PRO A 91 10.34 -14.59 -29.85
N LEU A 92 10.73 -13.32 -29.70
CA LEU A 92 10.50 -12.54 -28.47
C LEU A 92 9.01 -12.27 -28.19
N TRP A 93 8.16 -12.25 -29.22
CA TRP A 93 6.73 -11.98 -29.09
C TRP A 93 5.96 -13.07 -28.31
N GLN A 94 6.51 -14.28 -28.17
CA GLN A 94 5.86 -15.37 -27.43
C GLN A 94 5.73 -15.13 -25.92
N GLY A 95 6.40 -14.10 -25.39
CA GLY A 95 6.31 -13.67 -23.98
C GLY A 95 5.77 -12.26 -23.78
N CYS A 96 5.16 -11.64 -24.79
CA CYS A 96 4.71 -10.24 -24.70
C CYS A 96 3.62 -10.02 -23.64
N GLY A 97 2.73 -11.00 -23.43
CA GLY A 97 1.68 -10.92 -22.41
C GLY A 97 2.22 -10.76 -20.99
N CYS A 98 3.30 -11.46 -20.64
CA CYS A 98 3.95 -11.30 -19.33
C CYS A 98 4.55 -9.91 -19.14
N LEU A 99 5.14 -9.33 -20.19
CA LEU A 99 5.68 -7.96 -20.13
C LEU A 99 4.56 -6.93 -19.93
N ILE A 100 3.42 -7.11 -20.59
CA ILE A 100 2.25 -6.24 -20.43
C ILE A 100 1.74 -6.30 -18.97
N LEU A 101 1.60 -7.50 -18.40
CA LEU A 101 1.16 -7.64 -17.01
C LEU A 101 2.14 -6.99 -16.02
N ALA A 102 3.45 -7.15 -16.24
CA ALA A 102 4.47 -6.52 -15.40
C ALA A 102 4.39 -4.99 -15.48
N ALA A 103 4.19 -4.43 -16.68
CA ALA A 103 4.04 -2.99 -16.87
C ALA A 103 2.78 -2.44 -16.20
N ILE A 104 1.64 -3.14 -16.32
CA ILE A 104 0.39 -2.75 -15.64
C ILE A 104 0.59 -2.79 -14.11
N GLY A 105 1.20 -3.84 -13.58
CA GLY A 105 1.52 -3.95 -12.15
C GLY A 105 2.40 -2.80 -11.67
N LEU A 106 3.44 -2.45 -12.43
CA LEU A 106 4.31 -1.31 -12.12
C LEU A 106 3.53 0.01 -12.11
N ILE A 107 2.68 0.25 -13.12
CA ILE A 107 1.85 1.45 -13.20
C ILE A 107 0.94 1.56 -11.97
N ILE A 108 0.30 0.46 -11.56
CA ILE A 108 -0.57 0.44 -10.37
C ILE A 108 0.23 0.81 -9.10
N VAL A 109 1.43 0.26 -8.94
CA VAL A 109 2.32 0.59 -7.81
C VAL A 109 2.70 2.07 -7.84
N VAL A 110 3.11 2.59 -8.99
CA VAL A 110 3.47 4.01 -9.17
C VAL A 110 2.28 4.92 -8.87
N LEU A 111 1.09 4.61 -9.36
CA LEU A 111 -0.14 5.36 -9.08
C LEU A 111 -0.53 5.31 -7.60
N SER A 112 -0.32 4.18 -6.93
CA SER A 112 -0.57 4.04 -5.49
C SER A 112 0.38 4.92 -4.66
N ILE A 113 1.66 4.98 -5.03
CA ILE A 113 2.63 5.85 -4.38
C ILE A 113 2.33 7.33 -4.68
N ALA A 114 2.07 7.66 -5.95
CA ALA A 114 1.78 9.02 -6.39
C ALA A 114 0.51 9.58 -5.75
N SER A 115 -0.54 8.77 -5.64
CA SER A 115 -1.75 9.16 -4.91
C SER A 115 -1.46 9.42 -3.43
N GLY A 116 -0.73 8.55 -2.73
CA GLY A 116 -0.32 8.81 -1.35
C GLY A 116 0.47 10.12 -1.17
N LEU A 117 1.42 10.40 -2.09
CA LEU A 117 2.17 11.65 -2.08
C LEU A 117 1.29 12.87 -2.37
N PHE A 118 0.37 12.77 -3.33
CA PHE A 118 -0.56 13.83 -3.68
C PHE A 118 -1.55 14.14 -2.54
N TRP A 119 -2.10 13.11 -1.90
CA TRP A 119 -2.96 13.26 -0.72
C TRP A 119 -2.21 13.95 0.43
N ARG A 120 -0.95 13.56 0.70
CA ARG A 120 -0.10 14.22 1.70
C ARG A 120 0.16 15.69 1.36
N ASN A 121 0.44 16.01 0.08
CA ASN A 121 0.67 17.38 -0.35
C ASN A 121 -0.60 18.25 -0.29
N LYS A 122 -1.78 17.65 -0.52
CA LYS A 122 -3.06 18.35 -0.38
C LYS A 122 -3.37 18.72 1.08
N GLU A 123 -3.04 17.85 2.02
CA GLU A 123 -3.18 18.14 3.46
C GLU A 123 -2.25 19.28 3.91
N VAL A 124 -1.08 19.42 3.28
CA VAL A 124 -0.10 20.49 3.58
C VAL A 124 -0.45 21.82 2.91
N ASN A 125 -1.09 21.81 1.73
CA ASN A 125 -1.45 23.03 0.99
C ASN A 125 -2.81 23.63 1.38
N ASP A 126 -3.60 22.95 2.22
CA ASP A 126 -4.70 23.63 2.93
C ASP A 126 -4.02 24.58 3.92
N VAL A 127 -4.09 25.89 3.64
CA VAL A 127 -3.35 26.98 4.29
C VAL A 127 -2.95 26.63 5.71
N ILE A 128 -1.64 26.55 5.99
CA ILE A 128 -1.10 26.24 7.33
C ILE A 128 -1.80 27.15 8.34
N ASP A 129 -2.78 26.57 9.03
CA ASP A 129 -3.55 27.28 10.03
C ASP A 129 -2.58 27.53 11.19
N VAL A 130 -2.20 28.79 11.41
CA VAL A 130 -1.22 29.17 12.43
C VAL A 130 -1.62 28.64 13.81
N ARG A 131 -2.93 28.48 14.06
CA ARG A 131 -3.47 27.87 15.29
C ARG A 131 -3.02 26.42 15.48
N SER A 132 -2.78 25.69 14.39
CA SER A 132 -2.23 24.34 14.42
C SER A 132 -0.82 24.33 15.00
N THR A 133 0.00 25.33 14.68
CA THR A 133 1.34 25.48 15.25
C THR A 133 1.27 25.75 16.75
N TYR A 134 0.32 26.58 17.21
CA TYR A 134 0.10 26.82 18.63
C TYR A 134 -0.36 25.56 19.38
N LEU A 135 -1.26 24.79 18.77
CA LEU A 135 -1.70 23.51 19.31
C LEU A 135 -0.53 22.53 19.45
N HIS A 136 0.32 22.40 18.43
CA HIS A 136 1.49 21.52 18.50
C HIS A 136 2.46 21.96 19.61
N ALA A 137 2.74 23.26 19.72
CA ALA A 137 3.62 23.79 20.77
C ALA A 137 3.05 23.56 22.18
N ASP A 138 1.73 23.57 22.35
CA ASP A 138 1.08 23.27 23.63
C ASP A 138 1.03 21.75 23.93
N ILE A 139 0.88 20.89 22.90
CA ILE A 139 0.96 19.42 23.06
C ILE A 139 2.34 19.01 23.59
N GLU A 140 3.42 19.63 23.09
CA GLU A 140 4.80 19.33 23.53
C GLU A 140 5.08 19.70 24.99
N LYS A 141 4.25 20.55 25.61
CA LYS A 141 4.37 20.92 27.03
C LYS A 141 3.79 19.88 27.97
N ALA A 142 3.05 18.89 27.47
CA ALA A 142 2.45 17.84 28.30
C ALA A 142 3.53 17.05 29.05
N THR A 143 3.42 17.03 30.38
CA THR A 143 4.42 16.42 31.28
C THR A 143 3.77 15.44 32.25
N MET A 144 4.47 14.36 32.59
CA MET A 144 4.02 13.38 33.59
C MET A 144 4.04 13.96 35.02
N TYR A 145 4.73 15.09 35.21
CA TYR A 145 4.93 15.74 36.50
C TYR A 145 4.50 17.22 36.40
N PRO A 146 3.19 17.50 36.30
CA PRO A 146 2.70 18.87 36.29
C PRO A 146 3.09 19.57 37.60
N ASP A 147 3.57 20.80 37.49
CA ASP A 147 3.94 21.61 38.64
C ASP A 147 2.72 22.40 39.15
N LYS A 148 2.53 22.46 40.47
CA LYS A 148 1.35 23.09 41.07
C LYS A 148 1.30 24.60 40.82
N ASP A 149 2.45 25.26 40.81
CA ASP A 149 2.55 26.71 40.73
C ASP A 149 2.51 27.17 39.25
N MET A 150 3.06 26.37 38.33
CA MET A 150 2.99 26.65 36.89
C MET A 150 1.68 26.19 36.23
N ASP A 151 1.13 25.04 36.63
CA ASP A 151 -0.07 24.43 36.04
C ASP A 151 -0.92 23.73 37.10
N SER A 152 -1.61 24.54 37.91
CA SER A 152 -2.42 24.06 39.03
C SER A 152 -3.60 23.16 38.61
N ILE A 153 -4.15 23.34 37.40
CA ILE A 153 -5.26 22.54 36.89
C ILE A 153 -4.76 21.15 36.51
N SER A 154 -3.66 21.04 35.73
CA SER A 154 -3.07 19.73 35.42
C SER A 154 -2.62 18.99 36.66
N TYR A 155 -2.06 19.71 37.64
CA TYR A 155 -1.65 19.13 38.93
C TYR A 155 -2.83 18.51 39.68
N LYS A 156 -3.96 19.24 39.80
CA LYS A 156 -5.17 18.73 40.45
C LYS A 156 -5.83 17.61 39.63
N LEU A 157 -5.86 17.76 38.32
CA LEU A 157 -6.45 16.80 37.40
C LEU A 157 -5.72 15.46 37.47
N LYS A 158 -4.39 15.48 37.43
CA LYS A 158 -3.57 14.27 37.57
C LYS A 158 -3.90 13.54 38.87
N LYS A 159 -3.89 14.26 40.01
CA LYS A 159 -4.23 13.66 41.30
C LYS A 159 -5.61 13.02 41.26
N CYS A 160 -6.61 13.73 40.77
CA CYS A 160 -7.97 13.23 40.70
C CYS A 160 -8.09 11.96 39.83
N ILE A 161 -7.45 11.94 38.66
CA ILE A 161 -7.47 10.78 37.75
C ILE A 161 -6.73 9.57 38.36
N ASP A 162 -5.60 9.80 39.03
CA ASP A 162 -4.85 8.74 39.72
C ASP A 162 -5.71 8.05 40.81
N TYR A 163 -6.66 8.76 41.43
CA TYR A 163 -7.56 8.19 42.43
C TYR A 163 -8.83 7.54 41.87
N ASN A 164 -9.34 8.03 40.73
CA ASN A 164 -10.69 7.70 40.25
C ASN A 164 -10.73 6.74 39.05
N VAL A 165 -9.58 6.45 38.41
CA VAL A 165 -9.54 5.62 37.20
C VAL A 165 -8.75 4.34 37.45
N GLU A 166 -9.45 3.23 37.61
CA GLU A 166 -8.84 1.90 37.69
C GLU A 166 -8.56 1.32 36.29
N GLY A 167 -7.51 0.51 36.15
CA GLY A 167 -7.21 -0.22 34.90
C GLY A 167 -6.47 0.59 33.82
N ILE A 168 -6.20 1.88 34.03
CA ILE A 168 -5.33 2.69 33.18
C ILE A 168 -4.03 2.98 33.93
N ASN A 169 -2.86 2.79 33.28
CA ASN A 169 -1.59 3.22 33.86
C ASN A 169 -1.47 4.75 33.74
N THR A 170 -1.95 5.45 34.77
CA THR A 170 -2.00 6.92 34.82
C THR A 170 -0.63 7.56 35.05
N GLU A 171 0.35 6.80 35.56
CA GLU A 171 1.72 7.27 35.82
C GLU A 171 2.46 7.71 34.54
N LYS A 172 2.09 7.13 33.40
CA LYS A 172 2.69 7.40 32.09
C LYS A 172 1.91 8.42 31.26
N ILE A 173 0.93 9.09 31.86
CA ILE A 173 0.13 10.11 31.19
C ILE A 173 0.77 11.47 31.44
N GLY A 174 1.12 12.16 30.37
CA GLY A 174 1.48 13.57 30.42
C GLY A 174 0.23 14.45 30.46
N TYR A 175 0.28 15.55 31.21
CA TYR A 175 -0.80 16.52 31.35
C TYR A 175 -0.30 17.92 31.01
N TYR A 176 -1.15 18.71 30.35
CA TYR A 176 -0.99 20.14 30.18
C TYR A 176 -2.36 20.80 30.17
N SER A 177 -2.47 21.96 30.81
CA SER A 177 -3.66 22.78 30.78
C SER A 177 -3.33 24.21 30.41
N LYS A 178 -4.31 24.86 29.78
CA LYS A 178 -4.20 26.28 29.44
C LYS A 178 -5.54 26.95 29.53
N LEU A 179 -5.57 28.04 30.27
CA LEU A 179 -6.74 28.89 30.39
C LEU A 179 -6.56 30.12 29.49
N ASP A 180 -7.57 30.40 28.68
CA ASP A 180 -7.65 31.62 27.88
C ASP A 180 -9.08 32.17 27.99
N HIS A 181 -9.24 33.26 28.76
CA HIS A 181 -10.54 33.84 29.10
C HIS A 181 -11.51 32.78 29.67
N ASN A 182 -12.60 32.47 28.95
CA ASN A 182 -13.58 31.46 29.31
C ASN A 182 -13.34 30.11 28.60
N LYS A 183 -12.18 29.89 27.99
CA LYS A 183 -11.83 28.63 27.32
C LYS A 183 -10.78 27.90 28.14
N LEU A 184 -11.00 26.61 28.33
CA LEU A 184 -10.06 25.72 29.02
C LEU A 184 -9.61 24.64 28.05
N LEU A 185 -8.30 24.58 27.78
CA LEU A 185 -7.68 23.51 27.03
C LEU A 185 -7.04 22.51 27.99
N ILE A 186 -7.34 21.23 27.80
CA ILE A 186 -6.75 20.10 28.50
C ILE A 186 -6.12 19.17 27.46
N LEU A 187 -4.82 18.92 27.57
CA LEU A 187 -4.07 18.02 26.70
C LEU A 187 -3.47 16.89 27.52
N LEU A 188 -3.75 15.66 27.11
CA LEU A 188 -3.15 14.46 27.66
C LEU A 188 -2.22 13.82 26.63
N GLN A 189 -1.04 13.38 27.05
CA GLN A 189 -0.12 12.58 26.24
C GLN A 189 -0.08 11.14 26.78
N VAL A 190 -0.63 10.20 26.02
CA VAL A 190 -0.73 8.79 26.44
C VAL A 190 0.01 7.89 25.45
N ASN A 191 1.12 7.31 25.90
CA ASN A 191 1.98 6.50 25.03
C ASN A 191 1.46 5.05 24.80
N ASP A 192 0.60 4.52 25.68
CA ASP A 192 0.09 3.13 25.61
C ASP A 192 -1.44 3.01 25.74
N LEU A 193 -2.19 3.65 24.83
CA LEU A 193 -3.65 3.47 24.70
C LEU A 193 -4.06 2.16 23.99
N ARG A 194 -3.12 1.33 23.56
CA ARG A 194 -3.40 0.15 22.71
C ARG A 194 -3.87 -1.06 23.51
N LYS A 195 -3.54 -1.14 24.79
CA LYS A 195 -3.88 -2.25 25.67
C LYS A 195 -5.26 -2.14 26.33
N THR A 196 -5.98 -1.05 26.10
CA THR A 196 -7.30 -0.79 26.69
C THR A 196 -8.40 -0.87 25.63
N GLU A 197 -9.55 -1.45 25.99
CA GLU A 197 -10.71 -1.54 25.11
C GLU A 197 -11.22 -0.14 24.71
N ALA A 198 -11.95 -0.06 23.59
CA ALA A 198 -12.48 1.24 23.11
C ALA A 198 -13.44 1.90 24.11
N ALA A 199 -14.11 1.11 24.97
CA ALA A 199 -14.96 1.59 26.06
C ALA A 199 -14.13 2.31 27.14
N SER A 200 -13.04 1.70 27.62
CA SER A 200 -12.15 2.27 28.64
C SER A 200 -11.42 3.54 28.19
N ARG A 201 -11.28 3.76 26.88
CA ARG A 201 -10.70 5.02 26.36
C ARG A 201 -11.64 6.20 26.50
N LYS A 202 -12.96 5.97 26.38
CA LYS A 202 -13.97 7.03 26.58
C LYS A 202 -14.08 7.39 28.05
N GLU A 203 -13.93 6.42 28.94
CA GLU A 203 -13.90 6.61 30.39
C GLU A 203 -12.83 7.62 30.81
N LEU A 204 -11.67 7.66 30.15
CA LEU A 204 -10.65 8.69 30.44
C LEU A 204 -11.17 10.12 30.21
N VAL A 205 -11.93 10.36 29.13
CA VAL A 205 -12.49 11.70 28.85
C VAL A 205 -13.59 12.05 29.85
N PHE A 206 -14.44 11.09 30.22
CA PHE A 206 -15.47 11.32 31.24
C PHE A 206 -14.87 11.55 32.63
N ALA A 207 -13.85 10.79 33.01
CA ALA A 207 -13.13 10.99 34.26
C ALA A 207 -12.48 12.38 34.34
N ILE A 208 -11.97 12.91 33.21
CA ILE A 208 -11.47 14.29 33.16
C ILE A 208 -12.59 15.28 33.47
N GLU A 209 -13.76 15.12 32.86
CA GLU A 209 -14.89 16.03 33.08
C GLU A 209 -15.38 16.00 34.53
N ASP A 210 -15.54 14.80 35.09
CA ASP A 210 -15.94 14.61 36.49
C ASP A 210 -14.90 15.22 37.44
N CYS A 211 -13.62 14.99 37.17
CA CYS A 211 -12.53 15.58 37.93
C CYS A 211 -12.54 17.11 37.85
N LEU A 212 -12.68 17.69 36.66
CA LEU A 212 -12.76 19.14 36.50
C LEU A 212 -13.95 19.70 37.27
N ALA A 213 -15.12 19.08 37.20
CA ALA A 213 -16.31 19.52 37.93
C ALA A 213 -16.13 19.48 39.46
N SER A 214 -15.25 18.62 39.98
CA SER A 214 -15.01 18.48 41.42
C SER A 214 -14.20 19.63 42.04
N PHE A 215 -13.31 20.28 41.28
CA PHE A 215 -12.38 21.30 41.81
C PHE A 215 -12.36 22.62 41.04
N LEU A 216 -13.06 22.68 39.91
CA LEU A 216 -13.19 23.87 39.08
C LEU A 216 -14.69 24.10 38.82
N GLU A 217 -15.17 25.31 39.07
CA GLU A 217 -16.52 25.70 38.67
C GLU A 217 -16.55 25.82 37.14
N THR A 218 -16.83 24.72 36.46
CA THR A 218 -16.82 24.65 34.99
C THR A 218 -18.02 25.38 34.36
N LYS A 219 -18.99 25.83 35.17
CA LYS A 219 -20.14 26.64 34.70
C LYS A 219 -19.64 27.95 34.11
N GLY A 220 -19.57 28.00 32.78
CA GLY A 220 -19.12 29.16 32.01
C GLY A 220 -17.85 28.94 31.20
N TYR A 221 -17.14 27.82 31.40
CA TYR A 221 -15.97 27.47 30.60
C TYR A 221 -16.34 26.62 29.37
N GLN A 222 -15.80 27.01 28.22
CA GLN A 222 -15.75 26.20 27.01
C GLN A 222 -14.54 25.26 27.10
N VAL A 223 -14.80 23.99 27.42
CA VAL A 223 -13.75 22.99 27.66
C VAL A 223 -13.39 22.26 26.37
N TYR A 224 -12.10 22.23 26.07
CA TYR A 224 -11.47 21.56 24.94
C TYR A 224 -10.53 20.48 25.47
N ILE A 225 -10.83 19.21 25.20
CA ILE A 225 -10.06 18.07 25.69
C ILE A 225 -9.45 17.36 24.48
N GLY A 226 -8.12 17.21 24.48
CA GLY A 226 -7.38 16.43 23.50
C GLY A 226 -6.57 15.33 24.16
N VAL A 227 -6.72 14.09 23.70
CA VAL A 227 -5.87 12.96 24.12
C VAL A 227 -4.99 12.56 22.95
N ASN A 228 -3.70 12.90 23.05
CA ASN A 228 -2.70 12.59 22.06
C ASN A 228 -2.03 11.24 22.34
N GLY A 229 -2.01 10.39 21.32
CA GLY A 229 -1.31 9.11 21.35
C GLY A 229 0.16 9.26 20.93
N LYS A 230 0.84 8.14 20.74
CA LYS A 230 2.24 8.11 20.26
C LYS A 230 2.42 8.74 18.86
N TRP A 231 1.43 8.64 17.99
CA TRP A 231 1.56 9.04 16.58
C TRP A 231 0.53 10.07 16.13
N ASN A 232 -0.61 10.14 16.81
CA ASN A 232 -1.74 10.94 16.40
C ASN A 232 -2.68 11.19 17.58
N MET A 233 -3.54 12.20 17.43
CA MET A 233 -4.63 12.45 18.36
C MET A 233 -5.67 11.32 18.28
N VAL A 234 -6.05 10.80 19.44
CA VAL A 234 -6.87 9.58 19.59
C VAL A 234 -8.29 9.92 20.02
N LEU A 235 -8.46 10.91 20.90
CA LEU A 235 -9.75 11.39 21.38
C LEU A 235 -9.75 12.91 21.38
N VAL A 236 -10.90 13.49 21.02
CA VAL A 236 -11.16 14.92 21.14
C VAL A 236 -12.57 15.14 21.65
N LYS A 237 -12.74 16.06 22.59
CA LYS A 237 -14.04 16.59 23.00
C LYS A 237 -13.98 18.11 23.06
N THR A 238 -15.02 18.76 22.57
CA THR A 238 -15.14 20.22 22.48
C THR A 238 -16.59 20.62 22.79
N PRO A 239 -16.88 21.92 23.03
CA PRO A 239 -18.25 22.35 23.29
C PRO A 239 -19.23 22.08 22.14
N VAL A 240 -18.72 21.93 20.91
CA VAL A 240 -19.52 21.79 19.69
C VAL A 240 -19.51 20.37 19.11
N GLY A 241 -18.78 19.44 19.73
CA GLY A 241 -18.72 18.06 19.26
C GLY A 241 -17.55 17.26 19.82
N GLU A 242 -17.59 15.95 19.56
CA GLU A 242 -16.63 14.98 20.10
C GLU A 242 -16.29 13.88 19.07
N SER A 243 -15.11 13.29 19.24
CA SER A 243 -14.60 12.16 18.46
C SER A 243 -13.92 11.18 19.40
N LEU A 244 -14.72 10.32 20.04
CA LEU A 244 -14.27 9.40 21.10
C LEU A 244 -14.11 7.94 20.62
N GLY A 245 -13.95 7.72 19.30
CA GLY A 245 -13.85 6.39 18.69
C GLY A 245 -12.52 5.65 18.95
N GLY A 246 -11.50 6.33 19.50
CA GLY A 246 -10.30 5.70 20.04
C GLY A 246 -9.25 5.22 19.03
N LYS A 247 -9.45 5.39 17.72
CA LYS A 247 -8.44 5.08 16.67
C LYS A 247 -7.78 6.35 16.12
N PHE A 248 -8.57 7.37 15.88
CA PHE A 248 -8.16 8.65 15.33
C PHE A 248 -9.22 9.70 15.68
N ALA A 249 -8.77 10.89 16.06
CA ALA A 249 -9.61 12.06 16.22
C ALA A 249 -8.95 13.26 15.50
N LYS A 250 -9.77 14.12 14.90
CA LYS A 250 -9.25 15.27 14.16
C LYS A 250 -8.81 16.36 15.13
N SER A 251 -7.51 16.64 15.20
CA SER A 251 -6.95 17.70 16.05
C SER A 251 -7.46 19.10 15.70
N ASN A 252 -7.91 19.30 14.45
CA ASN A 252 -8.45 20.57 13.99
C ASN A 252 -9.71 21.03 14.78
N MET A 253 -10.38 20.11 15.47
CA MET A 253 -11.52 20.40 16.36
C MET A 253 -11.10 21.24 17.58
N LEU A 254 -9.83 21.20 17.99
CA LEU A 254 -9.30 22.01 19.10
C LEU A 254 -8.88 23.42 18.67
N LEU A 255 -8.74 23.70 17.38
CA LEU A 255 -8.29 25.01 16.88
C LEU A 255 -9.18 26.20 17.27
N PRO A 256 -10.52 26.07 17.44
CA PRO A 256 -11.35 27.15 17.96
C PRO A 256 -10.96 27.65 19.35
N PHE A 257 -10.18 26.87 20.13
CA PHE A 257 -9.56 27.36 21.36
C PHE A 257 -8.70 28.60 21.08
N TYR A 258 -7.85 28.54 20.05
CA TYR A 258 -6.89 29.57 19.65
C TYR A 258 -7.48 30.73 18.83
N GLY A 259 -8.81 30.86 18.76
CA GLY A 259 -9.50 31.93 18.03
C GLY A 259 -10.21 31.44 16.77
N GLU A 260 -10.74 32.38 15.99
CA GLU A 260 -11.51 32.09 14.78
C GLU A 260 -10.63 31.64 13.61
N LYS A 261 -11.23 30.94 12.63
CA LYS A 261 -10.50 30.49 11.44
C LYS A 261 -10.10 31.70 10.60
N PRO A 262 -8.82 31.87 10.24
CA PRO A 262 -8.41 32.99 9.39
C PRO A 262 -9.13 32.92 8.04
N ILE A 263 -9.87 33.98 7.70
CA ILE A 263 -10.58 34.11 6.43
C ILE A 263 -9.57 34.60 5.38
N PHE A 264 -8.91 33.67 4.70
CA PHE A 264 -8.12 34.03 3.52
C PHE A 264 -9.08 34.30 2.36
N LYS A 265 -9.19 35.57 1.94
CA LYS A 265 -9.83 35.93 0.67
C LYS A 265 -9.10 35.17 -0.44
N GLN A 266 -9.75 34.16 -1.01
CA GLN A 266 -9.24 33.51 -2.21
C GLN A 266 -9.13 34.56 -3.30
N HIS A 267 -7.91 34.97 -3.65
CA HIS A 267 -7.69 35.60 -4.93
C HIS A 267 -8.07 34.56 -5.99
N SER A 268 -9.25 34.75 -6.58
CA SER A 268 -9.73 33.98 -7.70
C SER A 268 -8.71 34.07 -8.83
N ILE A 269 -7.95 33.01 -9.05
CA ILE A 269 -7.22 32.83 -10.30
C ILE A 269 -8.31 32.66 -11.36
N LYS A 270 -8.60 33.75 -12.09
CA LYS A 270 -9.43 33.70 -13.29
C LYS A 270 -8.76 32.69 -14.24
N ARG A 271 -9.52 31.66 -14.61
CA ARG A 271 -9.18 30.74 -15.69
C ARG A 271 -9.06 31.49 -17.01
#